data_AF-B9RNV3-F1
#
_entry.id   AF-B9RNV3-F1
#
_cell.length_a   1.000
_cell.length_b   1.000
_cell.length_c   1.000
_cell.angle_alpha   90.00
_cell.angle_beta   90.00
_cell.angle_gamma   90.00
#
_symmetry.space_group_name_H-M   'P 1'
#
loop_
_entity.id
_entity.type
_entity.pdbx_description
1 polymer ?
#
loop_
_entity_poly.entity_id
_entity_poly.type
_entity_poly.pdbx_seq_one_letter_code
_entity_poly.pdbx_strand_id
1 'polypeptide(L)'
;MAGDEDWRKQADTHKMSPEEVKAAGIEGSKRPPGHNPGGVLHQRRKLPFSTTTMTVGGFLIVATIGYMVLYAKKKPEASAHDVARVATNTADPRDTHPRK
;
A
#
# COMPACT_ATOMS: atom_id res chain seq x y z
N MET A 1 12.62 -30.05 -41.46
CA MET A 1 12.45 -30.70 -40.15
C MET A 1 12.88 -29.84 -38.95
N ALA A 2 13.38 -28.60 -39.11
CA ALA A 2 13.86 -27.79 -37.96
C ALA A 2 12.78 -26.96 -37.24
N GLY A 3 11.56 -26.86 -37.78
CA GLY A 3 10.49 -26.01 -37.23
C GLY A 3 9.53 -26.71 -36.25
N ASP A 4 9.45 -28.04 -36.26
CA ASP A 4 8.45 -28.79 -35.46
C ASP A 4 8.84 -28.94 -33.99
N GLU A 5 10.08 -28.61 -33.61
CA GLU A 5 10.60 -28.77 -32.25
C GLU A 5 10.77 -27.45 -31.49
N ASP A 6 10.51 -26.30 -32.13
CA ASP A 6 10.71 -24.98 -31.51
C ASP A 6 9.78 -24.72 -30.32
N TRP A 7 8.65 -25.43 -30.23
CA TRP A 7 7.75 -25.38 -29.07
C TRP A 7 8.44 -25.85 -27.78
N ARG A 8 9.43 -26.75 -27.87
CA ARG A 8 10.19 -27.25 -26.71
C ARG A 8 10.97 -26.15 -26.00
N LYS A 9 11.41 -25.11 -26.72
CA LYS A 9 12.16 -23.97 -26.17
C LYS A 9 11.28 -23.02 -25.36
N GLN A 10 9.96 -23.04 -25.59
CA GLN A 10 8.97 -22.17 -24.95
C GLN A 10 8.05 -22.93 -23.99
N ALA A 11 8.28 -24.24 -23.79
CA ALA A 11 7.45 -25.08 -22.96
C ALA A 11 7.48 -24.64 -21.49
N ASP A 12 6.31 -24.48 -20.90
CA ASP A 12 6.16 -24.02 -19.53
C ASP A 12 6.43 -25.15 -18.53
N THR A 13 7.65 -25.18 -18.00
CA THR A 13 8.14 -26.25 -17.12
C THR A 13 7.82 -26.02 -15.64
N HIS A 14 7.14 -24.92 -15.27
CA HIS A 14 6.93 -24.56 -13.86
C HIS A 14 5.93 -25.44 -13.11
N LYS A 15 5.14 -26.26 -13.82
CA LYS A 15 4.18 -27.22 -13.25
C LYS A 15 4.59 -28.69 -13.41
N MET A 16 5.69 -28.96 -14.11
CA MET A 16 6.18 -30.32 -14.31
C MET A 16 7.19 -30.70 -13.22
N SER A 17 7.19 -31.98 -12.84
CA SER A 17 8.24 -32.54 -12.00
C SER A 17 9.59 -32.56 -12.74
N PRO A 18 10.73 -32.54 -12.03
CA PRO A 18 12.04 -32.58 -12.67
C PRO A 18 12.26 -33.80 -13.57
N GLU A 19 11.62 -34.91 -13.25
CA GLU A 19 11.67 -36.15 -14.03
C GLU A 19 10.88 -36.04 -15.34
N GLU A 20 9.69 -35.43 -15.31
CA GLU A 20 8.87 -35.18 -16.50
C GLU A 20 9.54 -34.19 -17.47
N VAL A 21 10.20 -33.15 -16.93
CA VAL A 21 10.95 -32.17 -17.75
C VAL A 21 12.12 -32.84 -18.49
N LYS A 22 12.81 -33.78 -17.81
CA LYS A 22 13.91 -34.54 -18.40
C LYS A 22 13.39 -35.54 -19.45
N ALA A 23 12.30 -36.24 -19.16
CA ALA A 23 11.67 -37.18 -20.09
C ALA A 23 11.16 -36.49 -21.36
N ALA A 24 10.65 -35.25 -21.24
CA ALA A 24 10.17 -34.45 -22.36
C ALA A 24 11.29 -33.71 -23.14
N GLY A 25 12.53 -33.74 -22.66
CA GLY A 25 13.67 -33.07 -23.32
C GLY A 25 13.57 -31.54 -23.34
N ILE A 26 12.85 -30.94 -22.39
CA ILE A 26 12.60 -29.48 -22.30
C ILE A 26 13.42 -28.82 -21.19
N GLU A 27 14.56 -29.41 -20.82
CA GLU A 27 15.44 -28.88 -19.76
C GLU A 27 15.95 -27.46 -20.07
N GLY A 28 16.14 -27.13 -21.35
CA GLY A 28 16.55 -25.81 -21.81
C GLY A 28 15.45 -24.73 -21.74
N SER A 29 14.18 -25.10 -21.53
CA SER A 29 13.09 -24.13 -21.30
C SER A 29 12.88 -23.81 -19.82
N LYS A 30 13.66 -24.41 -18.91
CA LYS A 30 13.66 -24.03 -17.49
C LYS A 30 14.05 -22.56 -17.36
N ARG A 31 13.19 -21.78 -16.70
CA ARG A 31 13.53 -20.40 -16.37
C ARG A 31 14.76 -20.38 -15.46
N PRO A 32 15.72 -19.47 -15.66
CA PRO A 32 16.89 -19.38 -14.81
C PRO A 32 16.45 -19.13 -13.36
N PRO A 33 17.07 -19.81 -12.38
CA PRO A 33 16.78 -19.58 -10.97
C PRO A 33 17.02 -18.11 -10.62
N GLY A 34 16.06 -17.48 -9.94
CA GLY A 34 16.08 -16.05 -9.63
C GLY A 34 15.31 -15.16 -10.62
N HIS A 35 14.80 -15.72 -11.73
CA HIS A 35 13.83 -15.00 -12.57
C HIS A 35 12.47 -14.99 -11.85
N ASN A 36 12.15 -13.85 -11.24
CA ASN A 36 10.87 -13.65 -10.57
C ASN A 36 9.73 -14.06 -11.53
N PRO A 37 8.71 -14.81 -11.08
CA PRO A 37 7.53 -15.06 -11.90
C PRO A 37 7.01 -13.69 -12.36
N GLY A 38 6.94 -13.50 -13.68
CA GLY A 38 6.49 -12.25 -14.27
C GLY A 38 5.21 -11.83 -13.58
N GLY A 39 5.21 -10.61 -13.03
CA GLY A 39 3.99 -10.06 -12.45
C GLY A 39 2.88 -10.12 -13.50
N VAL A 40 1.64 -10.32 -13.07
CA VAL A 40 0.49 -10.16 -13.97
C VAL A 40 0.63 -8.80 -14.65
N LEU A 41 0.40 -8.72 -15.96
CA LEU A 41 0.42 -7.47 -16.69
C LEU A 41 -0.54 -6.49 -15.97
N HIS A 42 0.00 -5.36 -15.47
CA HIS A 42 -0.65 -4.35 -14.60
C HIS A 42 -0.73 -4.61 -13.08
N GLN A 43 -0.21 -5.72 -12.55
CA GLN A 43 -0.19 -5.95 -11.10
C GLN A 43 1.10 -5.40 -10.48
N ARG A 44 1.00 -4.21 -9.89
CA ARG A 44 2.09 -3.58 -9.15
C ARG A 44 2.25 -4.23 -7.77
N ARG A 45 3.29 -5.05 -7.59
CA ARG A 45 3.59 -5.74 -6.32
C ARG A 45 4.07 -4.80 -5.20
N LYS A 46 4.56 -3.60 -5.54
CA LYS A 46 5.09 -2.60 -4.58
C LYS A 46 4.46 -1.23 -4.83
N LEU A 47 3.67 -0.74 -3.88
CA LEU A 47 3.13 0.62 -3.89
C LEU A 47 4.25 1.66 -3.74
N PRO A 48 4.06 2.90 -4.21
CA PRO A 48 5.07 3.96 -4.10
C PRO A 48 5.38 4.37 -2.66
N PHE A 49 4.47 4.07 -1.73
CA PHE A 49 4.63 4.29 -0.30
C PHE A 49 4.29 3.03 0.48
N SER A 50 4.93 2.84 1.63
CA SER A 50 4.59 1.74 2.54
C SER A 50 3.19 1.94 3.13
N THR A 51 2.55 0.85 3.55
CA THR A 51 1.27 0.90 4.27
C THR A 51 1.35 1.83 5.47
N THR A 52 2.42 1.74 6.26
CA THR A 52 2.66 2.60 7.42
C THR A 52 2.69 4.09 7.04
N THR A 53 3.41 4.44 5.96
CA THR A 53 3.47 5.83 5.47
C THR A 53 2.10 6.33 5.05
N MET A 54 1.34 5.52 4.32
CA MET A 54 -0.02 5.88 3.89
C MET A 54 -0.97 6.05 5.08
N THR A 55 -0.90 5.17 6.07
CA THR A 55 -1.72 5.26 7.29
C THR A 55 -1.40 6.53 8.06
N VAL A 56 -0.13 6.80 8.36
CA VAL A 56 0.29 8.02 9.09
C VAL A 56 -0.10 9.28 8.32
N GLY A 57 0.12 9.30 7.00
CA GLY A 57 -0.28 10.43 6.15
C GLY A 57 -1.79 10.66 6.16
N GLY A 58 -2.58 9.58 6.04
CA GLY A 58 -4.05 9.65 6.12
C GLY A 58 -4.54 10.20 7.46
N PHE A 59 -3.97 9.71 8.58
CA PHE A 59 -4.29 10.22 9.91
C PHE A 59 -3.97 11.70 10.06
N LEU A 60 -2.81 12.16 9.57
CA LEU A 60 -2.44 13.58 9.59
C LEU A 60 -3.43 14.46 8.81
N ILE A 61 -3.85 14.02 7.62
CA ILE A 61 -4.82 14.75 6.80
C ILE A 61 -6.15 14.87 7.55
N VAL A 62 -6.68 13.76 8.06
CA VAL A 62 -7.97 13.76 8.79
C VAL A 62 -7.90 14.62 10.05
N ALA A 63 -6.83 14.49 10.84
CA ALA A 63 -6.64 15.30 12.04
C ALA A 63 -6.57 16.80 11.73
N THR A 64 -5.86 17.18 10.66
CA THR A 64 -5.75 18.58 10.23
C THR A 64 -7.09 19.15 9.81
N ILE A 65 -7.86 18.40 9.00
CA ILE A 65 -9.20 18.82 8.58
C ILE A 65 -10.12 18.95 9.80
N GLY A 66 -10.12 17.97 10.70
CA GLY A 66 -10.91 18.01 11.93
C GLY A 66 -10.60 19.23 12.80
N TYR A 67 -9.31 19.51 13.03
CA TYR A 67 -8.88 20.70 13.76
C TYR A 67 -9.33 21.99 13.07
N MET A 68 -9.15 22.11 11.75
CA MET A 68 -9.52 23.31 11.00
C MET A 68 -11.04 23.55 11.01
N VAL A 69 -11.86 22.50 10.91
CA VAL A 69 -13.32 22.60 11.04
C VAL A 69 -13.70 23.11 12.42
N LEU A 70 -13.14 22.53 13.49
CA LEU A 70 -13.38 23.00 14.85
C LEU A 70 -12.91 24.45 15.04
N TYR A 71 -11.75 24.81 14.48
CA TYR A 71 -11.20 26.16 14.55
C TYR A 71 -12.06 27.18 13.80
N ALA A 72 -12.59 26.83 12.63
CA ALA A 72 -13.45 27.70 11.83
C ALA A 72 -14.85 27.88 12.46
N LYS A 73 -15.33 26.86 13.19
CA LYS A 73 -16.64 26.87 13.85
C LYS A 73 -16.59 27.16 15.35
N LYS A 74 -15.40 27.47 15.89
CA LYS A 74 -15.23 27.82 17.30
C LYS A 74 -16.04 29.06 17.65
N LYS A 75 -16.44 29.19 18.91
CA LYS A 75 -17.00 30.45 19.42
C LYS A 75 -15.94 31.56 19.34
N PRO A 76 -16.31 32.84 19.11
CA PRO A 76 -15.35 33.94 19.01
C PRO A 76 -14.42 34.06 20.23
N GLU A 77 -14.94 33.70 21.41
CA GLU A 77 -14.24 33.72 22.69
C GLU A 77 -13.19 32.60 22.85
N ALA A 78 -13.31 31.52 22.07
CA ALA A 78 -12.43 30.36 22.17
C ALA A 78 -11.11 30.62 21.43
N SER A 79 -9.98 30.32 22.07
CA SER A 79 -8.67 30.43 21.45
C SER A 79 -8.34 29.20 20.59
N ALA A 80 -7.29 29.31 19.75
CA ALA A 80 -6.77 28.16 19.01
C ALA A 80 -6.33 27.02 19.93
N HIS A 81 -5.77 27.39 21.09
CA HIS A 81 -5.30 26.46 22.10
C HIS A 81 -6.46 25.72 22.79
N ASP A 82 -7.59 26.40 23.05
CA ASP A 82 -8.79 25.74 23.60
C ASP A 82 -9.34 24.70 22.62
N VAL A 83 -9.36 25.04 21.32
CA VAL A 83 -9.75 24.10 20.26
C VAL A 83 -8.78 22.91 20.19
N ALA A 84 -7.48 23.14 20.32
CA ALA A 84 -6.49 22.07 20.33
C ALA A 84 -6.74 21.09 21.49
N ARG A 85 -6.99 21.61 22.69
CA ARG A 85 -7.30 20.77 23.87
C ARG A 85 -8.57 19.95 23.67
N VAL A 86 -9.60 20.51 23.06
CA VAL A 86 -10.83 19.78 22.73
C VAL A 86 -10.54 18.69 21.70
N ALA A 87 -9.80 19.03 20.64
CA ALA A 87 -9.44 18.08 19.59
C ALA A 87 -8.57 16.91 20.11
N THR A 88 -7.73 17.15 21.12
CA THR A 88 -6.90 16.13 21.78
C THR A 88 -7.58 15.47 22.97
N ASN A 89 -8.83 15.82 23.28
CA ASN A 89 -9.58 15.33 24.44
C ASN A 89 -8.84 15.57 25.78
N THR A 90 -8.09 16.67 25.88
CA THR A 90 -7.39 17.12 27.10
C THR A 90 -7.98 18.41 27.64
N ALA A 91 -9.15 18.83 27.16
CA ALA A 91 -9.82 20.04 27.60
C ALA A 91 -10.47 19.84 28.97
N ASP A 92 -10.33 20.86 29.82
CA ASP A 92 -11.13 21.00 31.03
C ASP A 92 -12.45 21.74 30.69
N PRO A 93 -13.56 21.49 31.40
CA PRO A 93 -14.79 22.29 31.24
C PRO A 93 -14.57 23.81 31.31
N ARG A 94 -13.54 24.27 32.04
CA ARG A 94 -13.15 25.70 32.11
C ARG A 94 -12.55 26.23 30.80
N ASP A 95 -11.93 25.38 29.99
CA ASP A 95 -11.31 25.77 28.71
C ASP A 95 -12.36 26.07 27.63
N THR A 96 -13.58 25.54 27.77
CA THR A 96 -14.70 25.75 26.83
C THR A 96 -15.82 26.62 27.41
N HIS A 97 -15.65 27.15 28.62
CA HIS A 97 -16.63 28.01 29.26
C HIS A 97 -16.67 29.39 28.58
N PRO A 98 -17.87 29.97 28.34
CA PRO A 98 -17.98 31.31 27.78
C PRO A 98 -17.28 32.34 28.66
N ARG A 99 -16.48 33.23 28.05
CA ARG A 99 -15.82 34.34 28.74
C ARG A 99 -16.62 35.60 28.43
N LYS A 100 -17.17 36.21 29.48
CA LYS A 100 -17.86 37.51 29.38
C LYS A 100 -16.90 38.64 29.04
#